data_AF-V9IAQ2-F1
#
_entry.id   AF-V9IAQ2-F1
#
_cell.length_a   1.000
_cell.length_b   1.000
_cell.length_c   1.000
_cell.angle_alpha   90.00
_cell.angle_beta   90.00
_cell.angle_gamma   90.00
#
_symmetry.space_group_name_H-M   'P 1'
#
loop_
_entity.id
_entity.type
_entity.pdbx_description
1 polymer ?
#
loop_
_entity_poly.entity_id
_entity_poly.type
_entity_poly.pdbx_seq_one_letter_code
_entity_poly.pdbx_strand_id
1 'polypeptide(L)'
;MSILMQYVDRFHEILDKHADQRTTNWFMMSSPFPTLFICLSYVYGVKVLGPKLMENRKPFQLKNVLIVYNLFQMVFSAWLFYESLMGGWWGHYSFHCQPVDYSDNPIAIRMVHACWWYYFSKFTEFMDTIFLY
;
A
#
# COMPACT_ATOMS: atom_id res chain seq x y z
N MET A 1 25.37 21.08 8.40
CA MET A 1 24.70 19.83 7.95
C MET A 1 24.89 19.70 6.45
N SER A 2 25.15 18.49 5.95
CA SER A 2 25.35 18.24 4.51
C SER A 2 24.13 18.71 3.72
N ILE A 3 24.34 19.24 2.52
CA ILE A 3 23.28 19.74 1.62
C ILE A 3 22.13 18.73 1.50
N LEU A 4 22.46 17.42 1.46
CA LEU A 4 21.50 16.33 1.43
C LEU A 4 20.50 16.35 2.61
N MET A 5 20.96 16.59 3.83
CA MET A 5 20.08 16.65 5.01
C MET A 5 19.11 17.82 4.92
N GLN A 6 19.55 18.99 4.44
CA GLN A 6 18.64 20.13 4.23
C GLN A 6 17.51 19.82 3.24
N TYR A 7 17.78 19.05 2.18
CA TYR A 7 16.73 18.64 1.24
C TYR A 7 15.76 17.64 1.85
N VAL A 8 16.27 16.68 2.63
CA VAL A 8 15.46 15.68 3.35
C VAL A 8 14.57 16.37 4.38
N ASP A 9 15.13 17.27 5.19
CA ASP A 9 14.41 18.02 6.21
C ASP A 9 13.30 18.88 5.59
N ARG A 10 13.61 19.60 4.50
CA ARG A 10 12.60 20.41 3.77
C ARG A 10 11.48 19.57 3.18
N PHE A 11 11.81 18.36 2.71
CA PHE A 11 10.81 17.44 2.17
C PHE A 11 9.90 16.90 3.27
N HIS A 12 10.46 16.58 4.44
CA HIS A 12 9.69 16.21 5.63
C HIS A 12 8.77 17.35 6.09
N GLU A 13 9.25 18.59 6.17
CA GLU A 13 8.43 19.73 6.56
C GLU A 13 7.22 19.96 5.64
N ILE A 14 7.40 19.79 4.33
CA ILE A 14 6.30 19.94 3.35
C ILE A 14 5.25 18.85 3.55
N LEU A 15 5.69 17.61 3.78
CA LEU A 15 4.82 16.47 4.02
C LEU A 15 4.07 16.63 5.34
N ASP A 16 4.76 16.91 6.43
CA ASP A 16 4.14 17.06 7.76
C ASP A 16 3.14 18.22 7.80
N LYS A 17 3.39 19.29 7.04
CA LYS A 17 2.49 20.45 6.98
C LYS A 17 1.15 20.16 6.29
N HIS A 18 1.12 19.25 5.32
CA HIS A 18 -0.09 18.92 4.55
C HIS A 18 -0.60 17.49 4.80
N ALA A 19 0.08 16.74 5.66
CA ALA A 19 -0.31 15.39 6.03
C ALA A 19 -1.60 15.42 6.86
N ASP A 20 -2.39 14.37 6.68
CA ASP A 20 -3.50 14.10 7.55
C ASP A 20 -2.98 13.63 8.91
N GLN A 21 -3.20 14.44 9.96
CA GLN A 21 -2.73 14.14 11.31
C GLN A 21 -3.31 12.83 11.86
N ARG A 22 -4.44 12.36 11.33
CA ARG A 22 -5.10 11.12 11.75
C ARG A 22 -4.27 9.87 11.43
N THR A 23 -3.40 9.94 10.41
CA THR A 23 -2.64 8.79 9.92
C THR A 23 -1.15 8.81 10.28
N THR A 24 -0.66 9.88 10.92
CA THR A 24 0.77 10.09 11.17
C THR A 24 1.42 8.96 11.98
N ASN A 25 0.67 8.33 12.89
CA ASN A 25 1.14 7.23 13.73
C ASN A 25 0.95 5.84 13.10
N TRP A 26 0.43 5.77 11.87
CA TRP A 26 0.16 4.49 11.21
C TRP A 26 1.42 3.92 10.59
N PHE A 27 1.46 2.60 10.47
CA PHE A 27 2.62 1.91 9.93
C PHE A 27 2.89 2.38 8.48
N MET A 28 4.15 2.79 8.24
CA MET A 28 4.66 3.35 6.98
C MET A 28 4.05 4.71 6.54
N MET A 29 3.39 5.44 7.45
CA MET A 29 2.82 6.77 7.15
C MET A 29 3.64 7.94 7.70
N SER A 30 4.69 7.67 8.50
CA SER A 30 5.58 8.71 9.02
C SER A 30 6.52 9.32 7.99
N SER A 31 6.81 8.59 6.91
CA SER A 31 7.67 9.03 5.82
C SER A 31 7.41 8.19 4.57
N PRO A 32 7.58 8.73 3.36
CA PRO A 32 7.53 7.94 2.13
C PRO A 32 8.81 7.12 1.91
N PHE A 33 9.92 7.41 2.60
CA PHE A 33 11.20 6.71 2.38
C PHE A 33 11.14 5.19 2.64
N PRO A 34 10.49 4.68 3.72
CA PRO A 34 10.28 3.24 3.91
C PRO A 34 9.55 2.59 2.73
N THR A 35 8.48 3.21 2.23
CA THR A 35 7.72 2.73 1.07
C THR A 35 8.62 2.67 -0.17
N LEU A 36 9.37 3.73 -0.44
CA LEU A 36 10.29 3.81 -1.58
C LEU A 36 11.37 2.74 -1.51
N PHE A 37 11.94 2.50 -0.33
CA PHE A 37 12.93 1.46 -0.11
C PHE A 37 12.35 0.07 -0.41
N ILE A 38 11.14 -0.23 0.08
CA ILE A 38 10.46 -1.49 -0.20
C ILE A 38 10.23 -1.66 -1.71
N CYS A 39 9.68 -0.65 -2.39
CA CYS A 39 9.45 -0.69 -3.84
C CYS A 39 10.75 -0.90 -4.64
N LEU A 40 11.83 -0.20 -4.29
CA LEU A 40 13.12 -0.36 -4.97
C LEU A 40 13.73 -1.74 -4.72
N SER A 41 13.65 -2.23 -3.47
CA SER A 41 14.13 -3.56 -3.11
C SER A 41 13.34 -4.67 -3.83
N TYR A 42 12.03 -4.49 -3.98
CA TYR A 42 11.15 -5.38 -4.73
C TYR A 42 11.53 -5.41 -6.22
N VAL A 43 11.69 -4.24 -6.86
CA VAL A 43 12.08 -4.16 -8.28
C VAL A 43 13.44 -4.80 -8.51
N TYR A 44 14.42 -4.56 -7.63
CA TYR A 44 15.72 -5.21 -7.70
C TYR A 44 15.61 -6.73 -7.52
N GLY A 45 14.83 -7.17 -6.52
CA GLY A 45 14.58 -8.57 -6.22
C GLY A 45 13.99 -9.32 -7.40
N VAL A 46 12.92 -8.79 -7.99
CA VAL A 46 12.20 -9.39 -9.12
C VAL A 46 13.00 -9.31 -10.43
N LYS A 47 13.59 -8.16 -10.77
CA LYS A 47 14.21 -7.99 -12.09
C LYS A 47 15.65 -8.51 -12.19
N VAL A 48 16.39 -8.53 -11.08
CA VAL A 48 17.82 -8.86 -11.10
C VAL A 48 18.08 -10.14 -10.33
N LEU A 49 17.67 -10.19 -9.07
CA LEU A 49 18.02 -11.31 -8.18
C LEU A 49 17.26 -12.60 -8.53
N GLY A 50 15.95 -12.50 -8.77
CA GLY A 50 15.07 -13.63 -9.09
C GLY A 50 15.55 -14.41 -10.32
N PRO A 51 15.64 -13.78 -11.51
CA PRO A 51 16.13 -14.42 -12.73
C PRO A 51 17.52 -15.05 -12.56
N LYS A 52 18.44 -14.35 -11.87
CA LYS A 52 19.80 -14.84 -11.63
C LYS A 52 19.85 -16.07 -10.73
N LEU A 53 18.98 -16.15 -9.72
CA LEU A 53 18.86 -17.34 -8.87
C LEU A 53 18.18 -18.52 -9.59
N MET A 54 17.31 -18.21 -10.55
CA MET A 54 16.51 -19.18 -11.30
C MET A 54 17.17 -19.72 -12.56
N GLU A 55 18.21 -19.07 -13.06
CA GLU A 55 18.89 -19.43 -14.32
C GLU A 55 19.28 -20.91 -14.41
N ASN A 56 19.65 -21.52 -13.28
CA ASN A 56 20.09 -22.92 -13.20
C ASN A 56 19.14 -23.80 -12.38
N ARG A 57 17.90 -23.37 -12.12
CA ARG A 57 16.91 -24.11 -11.34
C ARG A 57 15.62 -24.33 -12.11
N LYS A 58 14.94 -25.44 -11.81
CA LYS A 58 13.60 -25.71 -12.33
C LYS A 58 12.58 -24.83 -11.60
N PRO A 59 11.50 -24.40 -12.27
CA PRO A 59 10.45 -23.57 -11.66
C PRO A 59 9.81 -24.30 -10.48
N PHE A 60 9.48 -23.55 -9.42
CA PHE A 60 8.86 -24.12 -8.23
C PHE A 60 7.40 -24.49 -8.50
N GLN A 61 6.97 -25.68 -8.06
CA GLN A 61 5.56 -26.07 -8.13
C GLN A 61 4.82 -25.62 -6.87
N LEU A 62 4.40 -24.36 -6.85
CA LEU A 62 3.73 -23.73 -5.70
C LEU A 62 2.19 -23.75 -5.80
N LYS A 63 1.60 -24.67 -6.57
CA LYS A 63 0.16 -24.67 -6.90
C LYS A 63 -0.76 -24.45 -5.70
N ASN A 64 -0.56 -25.17 -4.61
CA ASN A 64 -1.41 -25.05 -3.42
C ASN A 64 -1.23 -23.70 -2.72
N VAL A 65 -0.01 -23.17 -2.70
CA VAL A 65 0.31 -21.85 -2.14
C VAL A 65 -0.37 -20.76 -2.97
N LEU A 66 -0.30 -20.83 -4.30
CA LEU A 66 -0.98 -19.89 -5.21
C LEU A 66 -2.50 -19.92 -5.01
N ILE A 67 -3.10 -21.10 -4.84
CA ILE A 67 -4.55 -21.21 -4.61
C ILE A 67 -4.94 -20.50 -3.31
N VAL A 68 -4.24 -20.76 -2.21
CA VAL A 68 -4.51 -20.13 -0.91
C VAL A 68 -4.26 -18.62 -0.96
N TYR A 69 -3.18 -18.20 -1.61
CA TYR A 69 -2.83 -16.79 -1.79
C TYR A 69 -3.91 -16.04 -2.59
N ASN A 70 -4.33 -16.59 -3.73
CA ASN A 70 -5.37 -15.97 -4.57
C ASN A 70 -6.72 -15.90 -3.85
N LEU A 71 -7.07 -16.93 -3.07
CA LEU A 71 -8.26 -16.92 -2.23
C LEU A 71 -8.19 -15.81 -1.16
N PHE A 72 -7.04 -15.69 -0.49
CA PHE A 72 -6.79 -14.62 0.47
C PHE A 72 -6.92 -13.23 -0.17
N GLN A 73 -6.27 -13.01 -1.32
CA GLN A 73 -6.36 -11.75 -2.07
C GLN A 73 -7.79 -11.40 -2.47
N MET A 74 -8.55 -12.38 -2.94
CA MET A 74 -9.96 -12.20 -3.30
C MET A 74 -10.79 -11.79 -2.08
N VAL A 75 -10.66 -12.49 -0.96
CA VAL A 75 -11.39 -12.16 0.29
C VAL A 75 -11.00 -10.78 0.79
N PHE A 76 -9.70 -10.46 0.78
CA PHE A 76 -9.20 -9.17 1.24
C PHE A 76 -9.68 -8.01 0.36
N SER A 77 -9.68 -8.20 -0.96
CA SER A 77 -10.23 -7.23 -1.92
C SER A 77 -11.74 -7.03 -1.76
N ALA A 78 -12.49 -8.10 -1.52
CA ALA A 78 -13.92 -8.03 -1.28
C ALA A 78 -14.23 -7.27 0.03
N TRP A 79 -13.44 -7.50 1.08
CA TRP A 79 -13.55 -6.75 2.33
C TRP A 79 -13.22 -5.26 2.16
N LEU A 80 -12.15 -4.92 1.44
CA LEU A 80 -11.81 -3.53 1.12
C LEU A 80 -12.91 -2.82 0.32
N PHE A 81 -13.51 -3.53 -0.63
CA PHE A 81 -14.64 -3.01 -1.39
C PHE A 81 -15.83 -2.72 -0.48
N TYR A 82 -16.17 -3.64 0.43
CA TYR A 82 -17.20 -3.42 1.44
C TYR A 82 -16.92 -2.22 2.35
N GLU A 83 -15.69 -2.10 2.87
CA GLU A 83 -15.27 -0.95 3.69
C GLU A 83 -15.36 0.37 2.93
N SER A 84 -14.99 0.38 1.65
CA SER A 84 -15.10 1.57 0.80
C SER A 84 -16.56 1.96 0.57
N LEU A 85 -17.43 0.98 0.29
CA LEU A 85 -18.87 1.20 0.14
C LEU A 85 -19.47 1.79 1.43
N MET A 86 -19.25 1.15 2.57
CA MET A 86 -19.79 1.60 3.85
C MET A 86 -19.13 2.87 4.38
N GLY A 87 -17.90 3.17 3.94
CA GLY A 87 -17.16 4.40 4.28
C GLY A 87 -17.63 5.62 3.50
N GLY A 88 -18.56 5.49 2.54
CA GLY A 88 -19.18 6.65 1.90
C GLY A 88 -19.92 6.34 0.61
N TRP A 89 -19.40 5.45 -0.22
CA TRP A 89 -19.91 5.21 -1.58
C TRP A 89 -21.29 4.53 -1.64
N TRP A 90 -21.79 3.98 -0.53
CA TRP A 90 -23.13 3.40 -0.40
C TRP A 90 -24.15 4.42 0.14
N GLY A 91 -24.22 5.59 -0.50
CA GLY A 91 -25.29 6.56 -0.29
C GLY A 91 -24.93 7.84 0.49
N HIS A 92 -23.72 7.96 1.04
CA HIS A 92 -23.26 9.21 1.66
C HIS A 92 -22.52 10.12 0.67
N TYR A 93 -21.84 9.53 -0.31
CA TYR A 93 -21.03 10.24 -1.29
C TYR A 93 -21.76 10.41 -2.61
N SER A 94 -21.60 11.57 -3.24
CA SER A 94 -21.96 11.77 -4.63
C SER A 94 -20.93 11.10 -5.54
N PHE A 95 -21.36 10.49 -6.64
CA PHE A 95 -20.46 9.97 -7.68
C PHE A 95 -19.79 11.08 -8.53
N HIS A 96 -20.02 12.35 -8.18
CA HIS A 96 -19.35 13.51 -8.76
C HIS A 96 -18.15 13.96 -7.91
N CYS A 97 -17.87 15.27 -7.86
CA CYS A 97 -16.82 15.82 -7.02
C CYS A 97 -17.20 15.67 -5.55
N GLN A 98 -16.51 14.76 -4.84
CA GLN A 98 -16.63 14.61 -3.39
C GLN A 98 -15.32 15.03 -2.72
N PRO A 99 -15.32 16.11 -1.90
CA PRO A 99 -14.12 16.51 -1.18
C PRO A 99 -13.78 15.50 -0.08
N VAL A 100 -12.51 15.48 0.31
CA VAL A 100 -12.05 14.66 1.44
C VAL A 100 -12.57 15.28 2.73
N ASP A 101 -13.24 14.47 3.54
CA ASP A 101 -13.66 14.84 4.89
C ASP A 101 -12.52 14.58 5.88
N TYR A 102 -11.94 15.68 6.39
CA TYR A 102 -10.86 15.66 7.38
C TYR A 102 -11.37 15.63 8.83
N SER A 103 -12.68 15.57 9.06
CA SER A 103 -13.26 15.50 10.41
C SER A 103 -13.11 14.12 11.05
N ASP A 104 -13.31 14.05 12.38
CA ASP A 104 -13.35 12.80 13.14
C ASP A 104 -14.71 12.09 13.07
N ASN A 105 -15.49 12.33 12.01
CA ASN A 105 -16.73 11.62 11.76
C ASN A 105 -16.43 10.11 11.61
N PRO A 106 -17.19 9.21 12.26
CA PRO A 106 -16.99 7.77 12.14
C PRO A 106 -16.95 7.25 10.69
N ILE A 107 -17.70 7.88 9.77
CA ILE A 107 -17.69 7.52 8.34
C ILE A 107 -16.36 7.93 7.68
N ALA A 108 -15.90 9.16 7.96
CA ALA A 108 -14.63 9.67 7.44
C ALA A 108 -13.43 8.87 7.97
N ILE A 109 -13.42 8.56 9.27
CA ILE A 109 -12.39 7.71 9.90
C ILE A 109 -12.37 6.33 9.25
N ARG A 110 -13.55 5.72 9.02
CA ARG A 110 -13.67 4.43 8.34
C ARG A 110 -13.09 4.46 6.92
N MET A 111 -13.37 5.51 6.16
CA MET A 111 -12.80 5.72 4.82
C MET A 111 -11.27 5.82 4.87
N VAL A 112 -10.71 6.58 5.81
CA VAL A 112 -9.26 6.73 5.96
C VAL A 112 -8.59 5.38 6.31
N HIS A 113 -9.22 4.57 7.19
CA HIS A 113 -8.76 3.21 7.46
C HIS A 113 -8.81 2.32 6.22
N ALA A 114 -9.88 2.40 5.42
CA ALA A 114 -10.00 1.67 4.17
C ALA A 114 -8.89 2.07 3.18
N CYS A 115 -8.58 3.37 3.07
CA CYS A 115 -7.47 3.86 2.24
C CYS A 115 -6.12 3.31 2.70
N TRP A 116 -5.87 3.25 4.00
CA TRP A 116 -4.61 2.69 4.52
C TRP A 116 -4.52 1.18 4.32
N TRP A 117 -5.61 0.43 4.51
CA TRP A 117 -5.63 -1.00 4.21
C TRP A 117 -5.47 -1.29 2.72
N TYR A 118 -6.01 -0.42 1.85
CA TYR A 118 -5.77 -0.49 0.42
C TYR A 118 -4.30 -0.20 0.07
N TYR A 119 -3.68 0.78 0.71
CA TYR A 119 -2.24 1.00 0.58
C TYR A 119 -1.45 -0.24 1.04
N PHE A 120 -1.84 -0.86 2.16
CA PHE A 120 -1.21 -2.09 2.64
C PHE A 120 -1.40 -3.27 1.66
N SER A 121 -2.56 -3.37 0.99
CA SER A 121 -2.84 -4.41 -0.01
C SER A 121 -1.81 -4.42 -1.14
N LYS A 122 -1.30 -3.26 -1.53
CA LYS A 122 -0.29 -3.17 -2.60
C LYS A 122 1.02 -3.89 -2.27
N PHE A 123 1.40 -3.98 -0.99
CA PHE A 123 2.56 -4.79 -0.61
C PHE A 123 2.27 -6.28 -0.67
N THR A 124 1.03 -6.69 -0.40
CA THR A 124 0.66 -8.10 -0.51
C THR A 124 0.65 -8.56 -1.96
N GLU A 125 0.23 -7.69 -2.90
CA GLU A 125 0.25 -7.92 -4.35
C GLU A 125 1.67 -8.08 -4.92
N PHE A 126 2.72 -7.60 -4.25
CA PHE A 126 4.11 -7.85 -4.68
C PHE A 126 4.46 -9.34 -4.71
N MET A 127 3.79 -10.16 -3.90
CA MET A 127 4.04 -11.60 -3.85
C MET A 127 3.63 -12.30 -5.15
N ASP A 128 2.67 -11.76 -5.91
CA ASP A 128 2.26 -12.32 -7.20
C ASP A 128 3.44 -12.49 -8.16
N THR A 129 4.28 -11.46 -8.25
CA THR A 129 5.41 -11.48 -9.18
C THR A 129 6.55 -12.35 -8.68
N ILE A 130 6.66 -12.55 -7.36
CA ILE A 130 7.63 -13.47 -6.76
C ILE A 130 7.26 -14.92 -7.08
N PHE A 131 5.96 -15.26 -7.07
CA PHE A 131 5.49 -16.61 -7.41
C PHE A 131 5.57 -16.97 -8.90
N LEU A 132 5.82 -16.01 -9.78
CA LEU A 132 6.02 -16.25 -11.22
C LEU A 132 7.41 -16.78 -11.57
N TYR A 133 8.37 -16.67 -10.65
CA TYR A 133 9.68 -17.30 -10.73
C TYR A 133 9.61 -18.67 -10.05
#